data_AF-A0A822GP67-F1
#
_entry.id   AF-A0A822GP67-F1
#
_cell.length_a   1.000
_cell.length_b   1.000
_cell.length_c   1.000
_cell.angle_alpha   90.00
_cell.angle_beta   90.00
_cell.angle_gamma   90.00
#
_symmetry.space_group_name_H-M   'P 1'
#
loop_
_entity.id
_entity.type
_entity.pdbx_description
1 polymer ?
#
loop_
_entity_poly.entity_id
_entity_poly.type
_entity_poly.pdbx_seq_one_letter_code
_entity_poly.pdbx_strand_id
1 'polypeptide(L)'
;NDFDIDTCCILLNIFNDRLPADYQILWCSISTDDDIRLFFSRVRTFRYLTFAIMDIDKMSHRLRQLLFNEQDSLAKQSQPHGPLYYFSRELISSRKYLQPYYIKPQDRNPFQTYSKFKTLLRRNNFPLPQIQIIYGTTGIGKTHFIKTKYTDHNTSCVSINDKLNLSSLISTFLSLESKISNNQLSIYFNISIHALFQQLNRAFFSLFICGSLNDLSSGLTFSSSIEKPWKFFIEVPYTNKYSQTIKENFHQILPIFSIISSNTFQEITDTNYQLLIGEEEELVARFLKAYDNQTIDDVLTENSDDEDDNEFLHFDSLTDHNECRQYIYNCIENYASELPRNKIFELSFIKFLYRRIRFFTG
;
A
#
# COMPACT_ATOMS: atom_id res chain seq x y z
N ASN A 1 -14.32 -6.90 -16.47
CA ASN A 1 -12.86 -7.04 -16.36
C ASN A 1 -12.43 -6.30 -15.12
N ASP A 2 -12.24 -7.05 -14.06
CA ASP A 2 -11.43 -6.57 -12.96
C ASP A 2 -9.99 -6.76 -13.40
N PHE A 3 -9.12 -5.82 -13.06
CA PHE A 3 -7.71 -5.88 -13.42
C PHE A 3 -7.07 -6.98 -12.57
N ASP A 4 -7.22 -8.22 -13.02
CA ASP A 4 -6.84 -9.44 -12.31
C ASP A 4 -5.39 -9.86 -12.63
N ILE A 5 -4.94 -10.95 -12.02
CA ILE A 5 -3.56 -11.43 -12.15
C ILE A 5 -3.23 -11.85 -13.59
N ASP A 6 -4.16 -12.48 -14.29
CA ASP A 6 -3.98 -12.91 -15.69
C ASP A 6 -3.84 -11.69 -16.59
N THR A 7 -4.72 -10.70 -16.42
CA THR A 7 -4.67 -9.44 -17.16
C THR A 7 -3.33 -8.73 -16.94
N CYS A 8 -2.85 -8.65 -15.69
CA CYS A 8 -1.53 -8.08 -15.38
C CYS A 8 -0.40 -8.84 -16.09
N CYS A 9 -0.42 -10.18 -16.07
CA CYS A 9 0.62 -11.00 -16.70
C CYS A 9 0.63 -10.83 -18.22
N ILE A 10 -0.53 -10.89 -18.86
CA ILE A 10 -0.67 -10.71 -20.30
C ILE A 10 -0.19 -9.32 -20.69
N LEU A 11 -0.62 -8.28 -19.96
CA LEU A 11 -0.25 -6.90 -20.22
C LEU A 11 1.27 -6.71 -20.16
N LEU A 12 1.96 -7.28 -19.15
CA LEU A 12 3.42 -7.25 -19.08
C LEU A 12 4.10 -7.98 -20.25
N ASN A 13 3.51 -9.08 -20.71
CA ASN A 13 4.12 -9.93 -21.73
C ASN A 13 3.99 -9.37 -23.15
N ILE A 14 2.94 -8.59 -23.47
CA ILE A 14 2.75 -8.03 -24.82
C ILE A 14 3.73 -6.91 -25.19
N PHE A 15 4.43 -6.27 -24.23
CA PHE A 15 5.36 -5.17 -24.50
C PHE A 15 6.77 -5.60 -24.97
N ASN A 16 6.89 -6.77 -25.61
CA ASN A 16 8.09 -7.20 -26.36
C ASN A 16 9.43 -6.97 -25.64
N ASP A 17 9.53 -7.48 -24.40
CA ASP A 17 10.72 -7.39 -23.56
C ASP A 17 11.16 -5.95 -23.22
N ARG A 18 10.19 -5.04 -23.08
CA ARG A 18 10.37 -3.70 -22.52
C ARG A 18 9.34 -3.48 -21.41
N LEU A 19 9.69 -2.61 -20.46
CA LEU A 19 8.71 -2.09 -19.52
C LEU A 19 7.83 -1.08 -20.26
N PRO A 20 6.49 -1.15 -20.13
CA PRO A 20 5.61 -0.18 -20.75
C PRO A 20 5.76 1.17 -20.08
N ALA A 21 5.79 2.25 -20.87
CA ALA A 21 5.52 3.58 -20.34
C ALA A 21 4.01 3.78 -20.17
N ASP A 22 3.61 4.62 -19.20
CA ASP A 22 2.20 4.86 -18.88
C ASP A 22 1.40 5.37 -20.10
N TYR A 23 2.02 6.19 -20.97
CA TYR A 23 1.39 6.67 -22.19
C TYR A 23 1.09 5.59 -23.25
N GLN A 24 1.66 4.38 -23.11
CA GLN A 24 1.39 3.25 -24.00
C GLN A 24 0.10 2.51 -23.64
N ILE A 25 -0.53 2.86 -22.52
CA ILE A 25 -1.74 2.21 -22.01
C ILE A 25 -2.86 3.24 -21.90
N LEU A 26 -3.96 3.00 -22.62
CA LEU A 26 -5.17 3.81 -22.49
C LEU A 26 -6.15 3.16 -21.51
N TRP A 27 -6.34 3.79 -20.35
CA TRP A 27 -7.29 3.35 -19.33
C TRP A 27 -8.69 3.93 -19.58
N CYS A 28 -9.47 3.30 -20.47
CA CYS A 28 -10.72 3.86 -21.01
C CYS A 28 -11.77 4.27 -19.96
N SER A 29 -11.76 3.69 -18.77
CA SER A 29 -12.71 4.05 -17.70
C SER A 29 -12.55 5.48 -17.14
N ILE A 30 -11.41 6.12 -17.38
CA ILE A 30 -11.12 7.49 -16.89
C ILE A 30 -10.68 8.43 -18.02
N SER A 31 -10.64 7.95 -19.26
CA SER A 31 -10.19 8.73 -20.41
C SER A 31 -11.22 9.74 -20.88
N THR A 32 -10.73 10.88 -21.36
CA THR A 32 -11.50 11.93 -22.03
C THR A 32 -11.40 11.82 -23.56
N ASP A 33 -12.14 12.68 -24.28
CA ASP A 33 -12.03 12.81 -25.74
C ASP A 33 -10.58 13.12 -26.16
N ASP A 34 -9.89 14.00 -25.41
CA ASP A 34 -8.52 14.43 -25.71
C ASP A 34 -7.49 13.33 -25.44
N ASP A 35 -7.68 12.55 -24.36
CA ASP A 35 -6.81 11.41 -24.05
C ASP A 35 -6.81 10.36 -25.15
N ILE A 36 -8.00 10.07 -25.71
CA ILE A 36 -8.15 9.12 -26.82
C ILE A 36 -7.40 9.62 -28.05
N ARG A 37 -7.59 10.90 -28.42
CA ARG A 37 -6.93 11.49 -29.59
C ARG A 37 -5.41 11.53 -29.41
N LEU A 38 -4.94 11.93 -28.24
CA LEU A 38 -3.53 11.98 -27.91
C LEU A 38 -2.90 10.58 -27.95
N PHE A 39 -3.59 9.58 -27.41
CA PHE A 39 -3.16 8.18 -27.47
C PHE A 39 -3.01 7.70 -28.92
N PHE A 40 -4.02 7.89 -29.77
CA PHE A 40 -3.92 7.47 -31.18
C PHE A 40 -2.91 8.29 -31.98
N SER A 41 -2.67 9.56 -31.63
CA SER A 41 -1.55 10.34 -32.19
C SER A 41 -0.20 9.69 -31.86
N ARG A 42 -0.01 9.22 -30.62
CA ARG A 42 1.19 8.47 -30.20
C ARG A 42 1.32 7.15 -30.94
N VAL A 43 0.22 6.41 -31.14
CA VAL A 43 0.22 5.14 -31.91
C VAL A 43 0.71 5.36 -33.34
N ARG A 44 0.29 6.44 -33.99
CA ARG A 44 0.72 6.80 -35.35
C ARG A 44 2.18 7.24 -35.41
N THR A 45 2.63 7.93 -34.37
CA THR A 45 3.99 8.50 -34.27
C THR A 45 5.03 7.44 -33.92
N PHE A 46 4.78 6.64 -32.88
CA PHE A 46 5.73 5.67 -32.34
C PHE A 46 5.46 4.26 -32.82
N ARG A 47 5.73 4.04 -34.11
CA ARG A 47 5.36 2.81 -34.84
C ARG A 47 6.01 1.52 -34.31
N TYR A 48 7.13 1.64 -33.61
CA TYR A 48 7.88 0.52 -33.03
C TYR A 48 7.46 0.20 -31.60
N LEU A 49 6.58 1.00 -30.99
CA LEU A 49 6.06 0.76 -29.65
C LEU A 49 4.75 -0.01 -29.71
N THR A 50 4.57 -0.89 -28.73
CA THR A 50 3.31 -1.59 -28.49
C THR A 50 2.39 -0.74 -27.64
N PHE A 51 1.09 -0.80 -27.91
CA PHE A 51 0.07 -0.04 -27.21
C PHE A 51 -1.07 -0.95 -26.74
N ALA A 52 -1.66 -0.64 -25.60
CA ALA A 52 -2.76 -1.39 -25.01
C ALA A 52 -3.94 -0.47 -24.69
N ILE A 53 -5.15 -0.96 -24.95
CA ILE A 53 -6.40 -0.28 -24.59
C ILE A 53 -7.13 -1.17 -23.60
N MET A 54 -7.37 -0.61 -22.41
CA MET A 54 -7.89 -1.30 -21.23
C MET A 54 -9.28 -0.78 -20.87
N ASP A 55 -10.14 -1.63 -20.30
CA ASP A 55 -11.43 -1.25 -19.70
C ASP A 55 -12.42 -0.55 -20.66
N ILE A 56 -12.41 -0.93 -21.94
CA ILE A 56 -13.31 -0.38 -22.97
C ILE A 56 -14.78 -0.59 -22.57
N ASP A 57 -15.07 -1.71 -21.92
CA ASP A 57 -16.41 -2.08 -21.48
C ASP A 57 -16.96 -1.09 -20.41
N LYS A 58 -16.08 -0.35 -19.71
CA LYS A 58 -16.43 0.66 -18.70
C LYS A 58 -16.56 2.08 -19.29
N MET A 59 -16.32 2.24 -20.58
CA MET A 59 -16.37 3.52 -21.28
C MET A 59 -17.80 3.87 -21.70
N SER A 60 -18.16 5.16 -21.65
CA SER A 60 -19.46 5.65 -22.14
C SER A 60 -19.62 5.41 -23.64
N HIS A 61 -20.87 5.29 -24.10
CA HIS A 61 -21.15 5.02 -25.51
C HIS A 61 -20.53 6.05 -26.47
N ARG A 62 -20.60 7.34 -26.12
CA ARG A 62 -19.99 8.43 -26.92
C ARG A 62 -18.48 8.26 -27.07
N LEU A 63 -17.76 8.07 -25.95
CA LEU A 63 -16.31 7.89 -25.97
C LEU A 63 -15.91 6.62 -26.70
N ARG A 64 -16.71 5.55 -26.56
CA ARG A 64 -16.51 4.28 -27.26
C ARG A 64 -16.65 4.44 -28.78
N GLN A 65 -17.63 5.23 -29.25
CA GLN A 65 -17.75 5.57 -30.67
C GLN A 65 -16.53 6.35 -31.17
N LEU A 66 -16.03 7.33 -30.40
CA LEU A 66 -14.82 8.08 -30.75
C LEU A 66 -13.61 7.15 -30.86
N LEU A 67 -13.39 6.30 -29.87
CA LEU A 67 -12.32 5.29 -29.85
C LEU A 67 -12.35 4.43 -31.12
N PHE A 68 -13.54 3.95 -31.50
CA PHE A 68 -13.71 3.13 -32.69
C PHE A 68 -13.52 3.90 -34.00
N ASN A 69 -13.95 5.16 -34.06
CA ASN A 69 -13.69 5.99 -35.23
C ASN A 69 -12.20 6.24 -35.43
N GLU A 70 -11.43 6.44 -34.35
CA GLU A 70 -9.97 6.54 -34.42
C GLU A 70 -9.32 5.23 -34.88
N GLN A 71 -9.80 4.08 -34.39
CA GLN A 71 -9.38 2.76 -34.87
C GLN A 71 -9.68 2.54 -36.35
N ASP A 72 -10.92 2.82 -36.80
CA ASP A 72 -11.34 2.62 -38.18
C ASP A 72 -10.57 3.56 -39.12
N SER A 73 -10.25 4.78 -38.65
CA SER A 73 -9.35 5.71 -39.34
C SER A 73 -7.95 5.14 -39.46
N LEU A 74 -7.40 4.61 -38.36
CA LEU A 74 -6.07 4.01 -38.33
C LEU A 74 -5.97 2.80 -39.28
N ALA A 75 -6.98 1.94 -39.32
CA ALA A 75 -7.02 0.76 -40.19
C ALA A 75 -7.10 1.09 -41.69
N LYS A 76 -7.62 2.28 -42.04
CA LYS A 76 -7.68 2.78 -43.43
C LYS A 76 -6.38 3.46 -43.88
N GLN A 77 -5.49 3.80 -42.95
CA GLN A 77 -4.24 4.45 -43.29
C GLN A 77 -3.28 3.45 -43.93
N SER A 78 -2.57 3.90 -44.98
CA SER A 78 -1.52 3.12 -45.64
C SER A 78 -0.19 3.15 -44.87
N GLN A 79 -0.03 4.10 -43.94
CA GLN A 79 1.19 4.24 -43.16
C GLN A 79 1.22 3.23 -42.00
N PRO A 80 2.40 2.65 -41.70
CA PRO A 80 2.53 1.76 -40.56
C PRO A 80 2.29 2.52 -39.25
N HIS A 81 1.75 1.82 -38.25
CA HIS A 81 1.48 2.33 -36.91
C HIS A 81 1.87 1.28 -35.85
N GLY A 82 1.94 1.69 -34.59
CA GLY A 82 2.25 0.77 -33.49
C GLY A 82 1.18 -0.34 -33.36
N PRO A 83 1.57 -1.57 -32.98
CA PRO A 83 0.60 -2.63 -32.70
C PRO A 83 -0.28 -2.27 -31.50
N LEU A 84 -1.58 -2.54 -31.62
CA LEU A 84 -2.61 -2.23 -30.63
C LEU A 84 -3.27 -3.51 -30.10
N TYR A 85 -3.29 -3.64 -28.78
CA TYR A 85 -3.97 -4.73 -28.07
C TYR A 85 -5.18 -4.21 -27.32
N TYR A 86 -6.31 -4.90 -27.42
CA TYR A 86 -7.58 -4.51 -26.82
C TYR A 86 -7.98 -5.52 -25.75
N PHE A 87 -8.22 -5.05 -24.53
CA PHE A 87 -8.68 -5.87 -23.42
C PHE A 87 -10.18 -5.61 -23.16
N SER A 88 -11.04 -6.42 -23.79
CA SER A 88 -12.50 -6.30 -23.72
C SER A 88 -13.16 -7.68 -23.83
N ARG A 89 -14.33 -7.83 -23.19
CA ARG A 89 -15.17 -9.03 -23.36
C ARG A 89 -16.11 -8.94 -24.56
N GLU A 90 -16.44 -7.74 -25.00
CA GLU A 90 -17.52 -7.46 -25.98
C GLU A 90 -17.01 -7.30 -27.42
N LEU A 91 -15.71 -7.07 -27.61
CA LEU A 91 -15.16 -6.69 -28.93
C LEU A 91 -15.03 -7.83 -29.94
N ILE A 92 -14.88 -9.07 -29.48
CA ILE A 92 -14.52 -10.20 -30.36
C ILE A 92 -15.62 -10.52 -31.37
N SER A 93 -16.89 -10.28 -31.03
CA SER A 93 -18.04 -10.63 -31.87
C SER A 93 -18.47 -9.53 -32.85
N SER A 94 -18.01 -8.29 -32.70
CA SER A 94 -18.61 -7.12 -33.37
C SER A 94 -17.73 -6.45 -34.44
N ARG A 95 -16.44 -6.80 -34.57
CA ARG A 95 -15.50 -6.05 -35.43
C ARG A 95 -14.69 -6.96 -36.37
N LYS A 96 -14.83 -6.72 -37.68
CA LYS A 96 -14.23 -7.53 -38.76
C LYS A 96 -12.70 -7.51 -38.85
N TYR A 97 -12.05 -6.47 -38.32
CA TYR A 97 -10.59 -6.27 -38.45
C TYR A 97 -9.81 -6.56 -37.16
N LEU A 98 -10.50 -6.92 -36.08
CA LEU A 98 -9.84 -7.34 -34.84
C LEU A 98 -9.61 -8.84 -34.90
N GLN A 99 -8.35 -9.25 -34.81
CA GLN A 99 -7.99 -10.65 -34.70
C GLN A 99 -7.85 -11.03 -33.22
N PRO A 100 -8.36 -12.19 -32.80
CA PRO A 100 -8.14 -12.68 -31.44
C PRO A 100 -6.64 -12.90 -31.23
N TYR A 101 -6.11 -12.35 -30.14
CA TYR A 101 -4.73 -12.62 -29.74
C TYR A 101 -4.65 -13.96 -29.03
N TYR A 102 -3.78 -14.85 -29.53
CA TYR A 102 -3.53 -16.13 -28.88
C TYR A 102 -2.62 -15.93 -27.66
N ILE A 103 -3.22 -15.96 -26.47
CA ILE A 103 -2.50 -15.88 -25.19
C ILE A 103 -1.90 -17.26 -24.90
N LYS A 104 -0.57 -17.35 -24.83
CA LYS A 104 0.08 -18.61 -24.47
C LYS A 104 -0.13 -18.89 -22.98
N PRO A 105 -0.16 -20.17 -22.54
CA PRO A 105 -0.26 -20.50 -21.12
C PRO A 105 0.84 -19.84 -20.27
N GLN A 106 2.03 -19.66 -20.85
CA GLN A 106 3.18 -18.97 -20.22
C GLN A 106 2.89 -17.49 -19.94
N ASP A 107 2.10 -16.83 -20.80
CA ASP A 107 1.77 -15.41 -20.66
C ASP A 107 0.82 -15.13 -19.49
N ARG A 108 0.19 -16.18 -18.93
CA ARG A 108 -0.66 -16.11 -17.74
C ARG A 108 0.05 -16.53 -16.46
N ASN A 109 1.29 -17.01 -16.54
CA ASN A 109 2.00 -17.55 -15.39
C ASN A 109 2.65 -16.41 -14.57
N PRO A 110 2.23 -16.17 -13.31
CA PRO A 110 2.76 -15.06 -12.52
C PRO A 110 4.25 -15.23 -12.18
N PHE A 111 4.71 -16.46 -11.95
CA PHE A 111 6.12 -16.74 -11.63
C PHE A 111 7.04 -16.46 -12.82
N GLN A 112 6.63 -16.88 -14.02
CA GLN A 112 7.40 -16.61 -15.24
C GLN A 112 7.40 -15.12 -15.56
N THR A 113 6.25 -14.47 -15.42
CA THR A 113 6.11 -13.02 -15.60
C THR A 113 7.00 -12.24 -14.63
N TYR A 114 7.10 -12.66 -13.37
CA TYR A 114 7.98 -12.03 -12.40
C TYR A 114 9.47 -12.17 -12.75
N SER A 115 9.89 -13.38 -13.15
CA SER A 115 11.26 -13.62 -13.60
C SER A 115 11.62 -12.74 -14.80
N LYS A 116 10.69 -12.59 -15.75
CA LYS A 116 10.82 -11.69 -16.89
C LYS A 116 10.94 -10.23 -16.42
N PHE A 117 10.03 -9.76 -15.58
CA PHE A 117 10.05 -8.41 -15.02
C PHE A 117 11.37 -8.08 -14.31
N LYS A 118 11.88 -8.98 -13.46
CA LYS A 118 13.20 -8.84 -12.83
C LYS A 118 14.33 -8.70 -13.84
N THR A 119 14.28 -9.49 -14.91
CA THR A 119 15.29 -9.45 -15.98
C THR A 119 15.23 -8.13 -16.73
N LEU A 120 14.02 -7.60 -16.98
CA LEU A 120 13.81 -6.30 -17.62
C LEU A 120 14.34 -5.15 -16.77
N LEU A 121 14.05 -5.13 -15.46
CA LEU A 121 14.58 -4.10 -14.57
C LEU A 121 16.12 -4.12 -14.55
N ARG A 122 16.72 -5.30 -14.39
CA ARG A 122 18.18 -5.47 -14.40
C ARG A 122 18.82 -4.99 -15.70
N ARG A 123 18.22 -5.35 -16.86
CA ARG A 123 18.73 -4.95 -18.17
C ARG A 123 18.72 -3.44 -18.39
N ASN A 124 17.77 -2.74 -17.79
CA ASN A 124 17.62 -1.29 -17.91
C ASN A 124 18.24 -0.53 -16.73
N ASN A 125 19.02 -1.21 -15.88
CA ASN A 125 19.64 -0.66 -14.66
C ASN A 125 18.64 -0.01 -13.69
N PHE A 126 17.37 -0.43 -13.70
CA PHE A 126 16.39 0.03 -12.73
C PHE A 126 16.54 -0.76 -11.41
N PRO A 127 16.52 -0.08 -10.24
CA PRO A 127 16.49 -0.78 -8.96
C PRO A 127 15.19 -1.56 -8.81
N LEU A 128 15.27 -2.75 -8.21
CA LEU A 128 14.07 -3.51 -7.85
C LEU A 128 13.35 -2.76 -6.72
N PRO A 129 12.03 -2.47 -6.83
CA PRO A 129 11.30 -1.83 -5.75
C PRO A 129 11.31 -2.72 -4.50
N GLN A 130 11.67 -2.16 -3.36
CA GLN A 130 11.65 -2.89 -2.08
C GLN A 130 10.26 -2.75 -1.45
N ILE A 131 9.38 -3.70 -1.74
CA ILE A 131 7.99 -3.68 -1.28
C ILE A 131 7.84 -4.68 -0.13
N GLN A 132 7.33 -4.23 1.01
CA GLN A 132 6.96 -5.08 2.14
C GLN A 132 5.46 -4.94 2.41
N ILE A 133 4.76 -6.07 2.42
CA ILE A 133 3.31 -6.12 2.58
C ILE A 133 3.02 -6.62 3.98
N ILE A 134 2.38 -5.79 4.79
CA ILE A 134 1.99 -6.10 6.16
C ILE A 134 0.49 -6.35 6.17
N TYR A 135 0.08 -7.49 6.71
CA TYR A 135 -1.33 -7.86 6.84
C TYR A 135 -1.60 -8.58 8.16
N GLY A 136 -2.87 -8.81 8.47
CA GLY A 136 -3.33 -9.34 9.75
C GLY A 136 -4.71 -8.79 10.08
N THR A 137 -5.35 -9.40 11.07
CA THR A 137 -6.72 -9.03 11.49
C THR A 137 -6.81 -7.57 11.94
N THR A 138 -8.02 -7.02 11.92
CA THR A 138 -8.27 -5.66 12.42
C THR A 138 -7.90 -5.58 13.90
N GLY A 139 -7.18 -4.51 14.28
CA GLY A 139 -6.81 -4.28 15.68
C GLY A 139 -5.59 -5.06 16.18
N ILE A 140 -4.94 -5.89 15.35
CA ILE A 140 -3.77 -6.69 15.73
C ILE A 140 -2.47 -5.89 15.92
N GLY A 141 -2.50 -4.57 15.65
CA GLY A 141 -1.34 -3.70 15.83
C GLY A 141 -0.44 -3.52 14.59
N LYS A 142 -0.90 -3.84 13.37
CA LYS A 142 -0.14 -3.64 12.11
C LYS A 142 0.48 -2.25 11.98
N THR A 143 -0.34 -1.21 12.13
CA THR A 143 0.13 0.18 12.02
C THR A 143 1.17 0.51 13.08
N HIS A 144 0.99 -0.01 14.30
CA HIS A 144 1.96 0.18 15.39
C HIS A 144 3.27 -0.53 15.05
N PHE A 145 3.21 -1.80 14.62
CA PHE A 145 4.35 -2.57 14.17
C PHE A 145 5.17 -1.86 13.08
N ILE A 146 4.50 -1.32 12.06
CA ILE A 146 5.17 -0.58 10.98
C ILE A 146 5.87 0.66 11.53
N LYS A 147 5.17 1.44 12.37
CA LYS A 147 5.73 2.64 12.98
C LYS A 147 6.94 2.34 13.86
N THR A 148 6.87 1.30 14.67
CA THR A 148 7.97 0.96 15.60
C THR A 148 9.17 0.35 14.89
N LYS A 149 8.96 -0.45 13.84
CA LYS A 149 10.03 -1.26 13.24
C LYS A 149 10.66 -0.61 12.01
N TYR A 150 9.91 0.24 11.31
CA TYR A 150 10.25 0.61 9.94
C TYR A 150 10.15 2.11 9.64
N THR A 151 9.46 2.90 10.47
CA THR A 151 9.37 4.32 10.20
C THR A 151 10.49 5.08 10.89
N ASP A 152 11.52 5.41 10.12
CA ASP A 152 12.44 6.49 10.46
C ASP A 152 11.78 7.84 10.17
N HIS A 153 12.38 8.95 10.60
CA HIS A 153 11.91 10.33 10.35
C HIS A 153 11.65 10.66 8.86
N ASN A 154 12.15 9.84 7.93
CA ASN A 154 12.02 10.04 6.49
C ASN A 154 10.85 9.28 5.85
N THR A 155 10.06 8.52 6.61
CA THR A 155 8.94 7.75 6.05
C THR A 155 7.67 8.59 6.00
N SER A 156 7.14 8.84 4.80
CA SER A 156 5.82 9.49 4.67
C SER A 156 4.69 8.48 4.68
N CYS A 157 3.64 8.77 5.45
CA CYS A 157 2.42 7.98 5.49
C CYS A 157 1.39 8.52 4.49
N VAL A 158 0.86 7.64 3.65
CA VAL A 158 -0.25 7.90 2.73
C VAL A 158 -1.40 6.99 3.12
N SER A 159 -2.48 7.58 3.63
CA SER A 159 -3.71 6.82 3.96
C SER A 159 -4.70 6.85 2.80
N ILE A 160 -5.19 5.68 2.40
CA ILE A 160 -6.12 5.50 1.28
C ILE A 160 -7.39 4.86 1.83
N ASN A 161 -8.39 5.69 2.10
CA ASN A 161 -9.64 5.25 2.72
C ASN A 161 -10.70 4.86 1.69
N ASP A 162 -11.09 5.81 0.84
CA ASP A 162 -12.16 5.60 -0.16
C ASP A 162 -11.62 5.82 -1.58
N LYS A 163 -11.22 7.06 -1.88
CA LYS A 163 -10.68 7.45 -3.18
C LYS A 163 -9.18 7.71 -3.09
N LEU A 164 -8.45 7.30 -4.13
CA LEU A 164 -7.05 7.65 -4.30
C LEU A 164 -6.92 9.07 -4.86
N ASN A 165 -6.33 9.98 -4.10
CA ASN A 165 -5.94 11.30 -4.60
C ASN A 165 -4.54 11.22 -5.23
N LEU A 166 -4.49 11.02 -6.55
CA LEU A 166 -3.23 10.89 -7.31
C LEU A 166 -2.37 12.15 -7.24
N SER A 167 -2.96 13.35 -7.37
CA SER A 167 -2.24 14.62 -7.19
C SER A 167 -1.52 14.69 -5.84
N SER A 168 -2.23 14.41 -4.74
CA SER A 168 -1.63 14.44 -3.40
C SER A 168 -0.51 13.41 -3.27
N LEU A 169 -0.70 12.21 -3.81
CA LEU A 169 0.31 11.16 -3.79
C LEU A 169 1.57 11.60 -4.55
N ILE A 170 1.41 12.12 -5.78
CA ILE A 170 2.50 12.64 -6.61
C ILE A 170 3.24 13.77 -5.89
N SER A 171 2.53 14.71 -5.28
CA SER A 171 3.15 15.79 -4.50
C SER A 171 3.95 15.26 -3.31
N THR A 172 3.48 14.20 -2.63
CA THR A 172 4.26 13.53 -1.56
C THR A 172 5.55 12.93 -2.11
N PHE A 173 5.50 12.22 -3.23
CA PHE A 173 6.68 11.67 -3.89
C PHE A 173 7.71 12.76 -4.23
N LEU A 174 7.28 13.83 -4.90
CA LEU A 174 8.14 14.96 -5.28
C LEU A 174 8.72 15.68 -4.05
N SER A 175 7.92 15.85 -2.98
CA SER A 175 8.39 16.45 -1.73
C SER A 175 9.46 15.61 -1.04
N LEU A 176 9.36 14.28 -1.09
CA LEU A 176 10.37 13.39 -0.53
C LEU A 176 11.66 13.41 -1.34
N GLU A 177 11.58 13.37 -2.66
CA GLU A 177 12.77 13.39 -3.53
C GLU A 177 13.57 14.68 -3.40
N SER A 178 12.90 15.81 -3.17
CA SER A 178 13.54 17.12 -3.01
C SER A 178 14.21 17.33 -1.65
N LYS A 179 13.69 16.70 -0.58
CA LYS A 179 14.21 16.88 0.79
C LYS A 179 15.45 16.04 1.09
N ILE A 180 15.64 14.92 0.39
CA ILE A 180 16.61 13.90 0.80
C ILE A 180 17.61 13.68 -0.34
N SER A 181 18.84 14.12 -0.12
CA SER A 181 19.91 14.03 -1.12
C SER A 181 20.54 12.64 -1.22
N ASN A 182 20.67 11.88 -0.11
CA ASN A 182 21.44 10.62 -0.10
C ASN A 182 20.82 9.42 0.66
N ASN A 183 19.60 9.52 1.21
CA ASN A 183 18.99 8.41 1.95
C ASN A 183 17.95 7.64 1.12
N GLN A 184 17.78 6.37 1.48
CA GLN A 184 16.68 5.52 1.02
C GLN A 184 15.34 6.20 1.31
N LEU A 185 14.52 6.39 0.27
CA LEU A 185 13.21 7.01 0.39
C LEU A 185 12.18 5.96 0.80
N SER A 186 11.35 6.26 1.79
CA SER A 186 10.33 5.34 2.28
C SER A 186 8.93 5.94 2.25
N ILE A 187 7.98 5.16 1.75
CA ILE A 187 6.54 5.48 1.83
C ILE A 187 5.82 4.32 2.50
N TYR A 188 4.93 4.70 3.40
CA TYR A 188 3.99 3.80 4.04
C TYR A 188 2.57 4.05 3.50
N PHE A 189 2.00 3.06 2.82
CA PHE A 189 0.60 3.05 2.39
C PHE A 189 -0.27 2.35 3.43
N ASN A 190 -1.21 3.10 4.02
CA ASN A 190 -2.25 2.58 4.88
C ASN A 190 -3.54 2.42 4.06
N ILE A 191 -3.85 1.21 3.62
CA ILE A 191 -5.01 0.95 2.75
C ILE A 191 -6.19 0.47 3.58
N SER A 192 -7.33 1.13 3.43
CA SER A 192 -8.60 0.72 4.04
C SER A 192 -9.29 -0.38 3.24
N ILE A 193 -10.15 -1.16 3.91
CA ILE A 193 -11.05 -2.11 3.27
C ILE A 193 -12.06 -1.45 2.32
N HIS A 194 -12.32 -0.15 2.51
CA HIS A 194 -13.25 0.64 1.70
C HIS A 194 -12.58 1.24 0.45
N ALA A 195 -11.28 1.04 0.27
CA ALA A 195 -10.54 1.60 -0.85
C ALA A 195 -11.03 1.04 -2.18
N LEU A 196 -11.07 1.89 -3.21
CA LEU A 196 -11.36 1.48 -4.58
C LEU A 196 -10.17 0.73 -5.19
N PHE A 197 -10.05 -0.57 -4.89
CA PHE A 197 -8.93 -1.41 -5.32
C PHE A 197 -8.67 -1.42 -6.83
N GLN A 198 -9.69 -1.23 -7.65
CA GLN A 198 -9.48 -1.11 -9.09
C GLN A 198 -8.64 0.13 -9.46
N GLN A 199 -8.90 1.27 -8.83
CA GLN A 199 -8.10 2.49 -9.06
C GLN A 199 -6.69 2.31 -8.49
N LEU A 200 -6.59 1.70 -7.31
CA LEU A 200 -5.32 1.43 -6.65
C LEU A 200 -4.42 0.51 -7.46
N ASN A 201 -4.98 -0.56 -8.03
CA ASN A 201 -4.24 -1.50 -8.87
C ASN A 201 -3.66 -0.84 -10.12
N ARG A 202 -4.40 0.08 -10.74
CA ARG A 202 -3.88 0.85 -11.88
C ARG A 202 -2.75 1.78 -11.45
N ALA A 203 -2.93 2.53 -10.35
CA ALA A 203 -1.90 3.42 -9.85
C ALA A 203 -0.63 2.65 -9.45
N PHE A 204 -0.76 1.50 -8.80
CA PHE A 204 0.37 0.63 -8.47
C PHE A 204 0.99 -0.03 -9.69
N PHE A 205 0.21 -0.36 -10.73
CA PHE A 205 0.76 -0.79 -12.00
C PHE A 205 1.59 0.32 -12.64
N SER A 206 1.05 1.53 -12.77
CA SER A 206 1.79 2.68 -13.33
C SER A 206 3.06 2.95 -12.52
N LEU A 207 2.97 2.97 -11.18
CA LEU A 207 4.12 3.23 -10.31
C LEU A 207 5.20 2.14 -10.41
N PHE A 208 4.84 0.87 -10.23
CA PHE A 208 5.82 -0.21 -10.08
C PHE A 208 6.24 -0.88 -11.39
N ILE A 209 5.37 -0.84 -12.42
CA ILE A 209 5.67 -1.41 -13.74
C ILE A 209 6.08 -0.33 -14.71
N CYS A 210 5.31 0.75 -14.83
CA CYS A 210 5.62 1.83 -15.75
C CYS A 210 6.68 2.80 -15.22
N GLY A 211 6.94 2.77 -13.91
CA GLY A 211 7.90 3.66 -13.26
C GLY A 211 7.42 5.10 -13.13
N SER A 212 6.13 5.37 -13.33
CA SER A 212 5.57 6.72 -13.29
C SER A 212 4.13 6.78 -12.80
N LEU A 213 3.73 7.94 -12.28
CA LEU A 213 2.36 8.27 -11.94
C LEU A 213 1.98 9.56 -12.65
N ASN A 214 0.83 9.54 -13.32
CA ASN A 214 0.29 10.71 -14.02
C ASN A 214 -1.11 11.00 -13.49
N ASP A 215 -1.33 12.24 -13.04
CA ASP A 215 -2.67 12.74 -12.80
C ASP A 215 -3.10 13.63 -13.96
N LEU A 216 -3.96 13.08 -14.83
CA LEU A 216 -4.47 13.80 -16.00
C LEU A 216 -5.28 15.04 -15.62
N SER A 217 -5.88 15.06 -14.42
CA SER A 217 -6.74 16.17 -13.98
C SER A 217 -5.94 17.40 -13.56
N SER A 218 -4.77 17.21 -12.94
CA SER A 218 -3.89 18.30 -12.51
C SER A 218 -2.69 18.51 -13.41
N GLY A 219 -2.40 17.57 -14.32
CA GLY A 219 -1.19 17.53 -15.12
C GLY A 219 0.07 17.13 -14.34
N LEU A 220 -0.05 16.80 -13.05
CA LEU A 220 1.09 16.38 -12.23
C LEU A 220 1.60 15.03 -12.70
N THR A 221 2.93 14.93 -12.81
CA THR A 221 3.64 13.72 -13.21
C THR A 221 4.75 13.43 -12.22
N PHE A 222 4.88 12.17 -11.84
CA PHE A 222 6.01 11.64 -11.09
C PHE A 222 6.64 10.51 -11.90
N SER A 223 7.98 10.46 -11.92
CA SER A 223 8.74 9.34 -12.48
C SER A 223 9.80 8.92 -11.48
N SER A 224 9.84 7.64 -11.14
CA SER A 224 10.82 7.14 -10.18
C SER A 224 12.24 7.36 -10.70
N SER A 225 13.07 8.06 -9.94
CA SER A 225 14.50 8.18 -10.24
C SER A 225 15.20 6.81 -10.17
N ILE A 226 16.15 6.59 -11.07
CA ILE A 226 17.03 5.40 -11.08
C ILE A 226 18.03 5.46 -9.92
N GLU A 227 18.38 6.66 -9.48
CA GLU A 227 19.46 6.92 -8.52
C GLU A 227 19.03 6.72 -7.07
N LYS A 228 17.72 6.82 -6.78
CA LYS A 228 17.19 6.78 -5.41
C LYS A 228 16.37 5.49 -5.19
N PRO A 229 16.82 4.55 -4.36
CA PRO A 229 16.06 3.35 -4.07
C PRO A 229 14.85 3.68 -3.19
N TRP A 230 13.67 3.28 -3.63
CA TRP A 230 12.43 3.41 -2.87
C TRP A 230 12.11 2.15 -2.07
N LYS A 231 11.68 2.35 -0.82
CA LYS A 231 11.10 1.34 0.07
C LYS A 231 9.62 1.62 0.27
N PHE A 232 8.79 0.61 0.10
CA PHE A 232 7.35 0.70 0.22
C PHE A 232 6.85 -0.25 1.30
N PHE A 233 6.18 0.29 2.30
CA PHE A 233 5.45 -0.48 3.29
C PHE A 233 3.97 -0.39 2.96
N ILE A 234 3.29 -1.52 2.83
CA ILE A 234 1.90 -1.56 2.39
C ILE A 234 1.11 -2.32 3.43
N GLU A 235 0.36 -1.59 4.27
CA GLU A 235 -0.65 -2.18 5.15
C GLU A 235 -1.90 -2.46 4.32
N VAL A 236 -2.30 -3.73 4.27
CA VAL A 236 -3.47 -4.17 3.51
C VAL A 236 -4.51 -4.75 4.47
N PRO A 237 -5.81 -4.45 4.24
CA PRO A 237 -6.88 -4.98 5.07
C PRO A 237 -7.00 -6.49 4.86
N TYR A 238 -7.20 -7.22 5.95
CA TYR A 238 -7.49 -8.65 5.91
C TYR A 238 -8.77 -8.94 6.71
N THR A 239 -9.74 -9.58 6.05
CA THR A 239 -10.95 -10.10 6.71
C THR A 239 -11.06 -11.59 6.46
N ASN A 240 -10.97 -12.38 7.53
CA ASN A 240 -11.09 -13.84 7.53
C ASN A 240 -12.54 -14.33 7.30
N LYS A 241 -13.33 -13.61 6.48
CA LYS A 241 -14.77 -13.91 6.27
C LYS A 241 -15.02 -15.08 5.33
N TYR A 242 -14.01 -15.46 4.55
CA TYR A 242 -14.07 -16.58 3.63
C TYR A 242 -12.84 -17.45 3.88
N SER A 243 -12.99 -18.77 3.82
CA SER A 243 -11.94 -19.78 4.02
C SER A 243 -10.86 -19.77 2.92
N GLN A 244 -10.55 -18.60 2.36
CA GLN A 244 -9.52 -18.36 1.37
C GLN A 244 -8.20 -18.12 2.07
N THR A 245 -7.12 -18.61 1.48
CA THR A 245 -5.78 -18.27 1.97
C THR A 245 -5.52 -16.77 1.76
N ILE A 246 -4.63 -16.19 2.57
CA ILE A 246 -4.25 -14.78 2.41
C ILE A 246 -3.75 -14.49 0.99
N LYS A 247 -2.93 -15.39 0.43
CA LYS A 247 -2.43 -15.27 -0.95
C LYS A 247 -3.59 -15.19 -1.95
N GLU A 248 -4.63 -16.00 -1.79
CA GLU A 248 -5.82 -15.95 -2.65
C GLU A 248 -6.56 -14.62 -2.54
N ASN A 249 -6.72 -14.07 -1.33
CA ASN A 249 -7.31 -12.74 -1.13
C ASN A 249 -6.46 -11.66 -1.82
N PHE A 250 -5.13 -11.73 -1.71
CA PHE A 250 -4.24 -10.77 -2.37
C PHE A 250 -4.25 -10.89 -3.89
N HIS A 251 -4.36 -12.10 -4.44
CA HIS A 251 -4.51 -12.30 -5.89
C HIS A 251 -5.75 -11.58 -6.43
N GLN A 252 -6.81 -11.48 -5.62
CA GLN A 252 -8.05 -10.80 -6.00
C GLN A 252 -7.97 -9.27 -5.78
N ILE A 253 -7.45 -8.84 -4.64
CA ILE A 253 -7.53 -7.45 -4.20
C ILE A 253 -6.39 -6.60 -4.81
N LEU A 254 -5.15 -7.12 -4.81
CA LEU A 254 -3.95 -6.43 -5.30
C LEU A 254 -3.06 -7.37 -6.14
N PRO A 255 -3.54 -7.85 -7.30
CA PRO A 255 -2.85 -8.84 -8.14
C PRO A 255 -1.43 -8.45 -8.53
N ILE A 256 -1.16 -7.14 -8.69
CA ILE A 256 0.17 -6.65 -9.04
C ILE A 256 1.25 -7.12 -8.06
N PHE A 257 0.94 -7.17 -6.76
CA PHE A 257 1.89 -7.61 -5.74
C PHE A 257 2.17 -9.10 -5.78
N SER A 258 1.23 -9.88 -6.28
CA SER A 258 1.42 -11.32 -6.52
C SER A 258 2.47 -11.56 -7.61
N ILE A 259 2.64 -10.59 -8.52
CA ILE A 259 3.66 -10.63 -9.57
C ILE A 259 4.97 -10.06 -9.04
N ILE A 260 4.99 -8.83 -8.51
CA ILE A 260 6.26 -8.14 -8.21
C ILE A 260 6.85 -8.45 -6.82
N SER A 261 6.06 -9.06 -5.93
CA SER A 261 6.35 -9.09 -4.49
C SER A 261 5.97 -10.40 -3.79
N SER A 262 5.96 -11.52 -4.51
CA SER A 262 5.43 -12.82 -4.03
C SER A 262 6.02 -13.35 -2.71
N ASN A 263 7.19 -12.86 -2.28
CA ASN A 263 7.90 -13.31 -1.07
C ASN A 263 8.04 -12.24 0.02
N THR A 264 7.31 -11.12 -0.04
CA THR A 264 7.49 -10.01 0.92
C THR A 264 6.29 -9.79 1.85
N PHE A 265 5.43 -10.81 1.93
CA PHE A 265 4.28 -10.84 2.81
C PHE A 265 4.70 -11.14 4.24
N GLN A 266 4.33 -10.25 5.16
CA GLN A 266 4.50 -10.44 6.59
C GLN A 266 3.13 -10.37 7.29
N GLU A 267 2.75 -11.48 7.90
CA GLU A 267 1.58 -11.52 8.78
C GLU A 267 1.92 -10.96 10.15
N ILE A 268 0.99 -10.22 10.74
CA ILE A 268 1.00 -9.81 12.14
C ILE A 268 -0.10 -10.58 12.86
N THR A 269 0.31 -11.31 13.90
CA THR A 269 -0.54 -12.11 14.78
C THR A 269 -0.19 -11.78 16.23
N ASP A 270 -1.06 -12.17 17.17
CA ASP A 270 -0.77 -12.01 18.61
C ASP A 270 0.45 -12.83 19.06
N THR A 271 0.81 -13.89 18.31
CA THR A 271 1.95 -14.75 18.62
C THR A 271 3.28 -14.20 18.10
N ASN A 272 3.26 -13.45 16.99
CA ASN A 272 4.49 -12.96 16.36
C ASN A 272 4.74 -11.46 16.60
N TYR A 273 3.78 -10.78 17.23
CA TYR A 273 3.90 -9.38 17.59
C TYR A 273 3.26 -9.06 18.93
N GLN A 274 4.09 -8.48 19.81
CA GLN A 274 3.64 -7.85 21.04
C GLN A 274 3.89 -6.35 20.94
N LEU A 275 3.07 -5.56 21.62
CA LEU A 275 3.29 -4.12 21.70
C LEU A 275 4.67 -3.84 22.29
N LEU A 276 5.34 -2.87 21.68
CA LEU A 276 6.61 -2.35 22.18
C LEU A 276 6.34 -1.67 23.53
N ILE A 277 7.20 -1.91 24.51
CA ILE A 277 7.20 -1.16 25.77
C ILE A 277 8.04 0.09 25.54
N GLY A 278 7.40 1.25 25.54
CA GLY A 278 8.05 2.55 25.57
C GLY A 278 7.96 3.17 26.96
N GLU A 279 8.28 4.46 27.07
CA GLU A 279 8.27 5.20 28.33
C GLU A 279 6.86 5.28 28.96
N GLU A 280 5.82 5.43 28.13
CA GLU A 280 4.43 5.48 28.61
C GLU A 280 4.02 4.13 29.21
N GLU A 281 4.28 3.04 28.49
CA GLU A 281 3.99 1.67 28.92
C GLU A 281 4.78 1.31 30.19
N GLU A 282 6.06 1.67 30.25
CA GLU A 282 6.90 1.43 31.42
C GLU A 282 6.37 2.19 32.64
N LEU A 283 6.02 3.47 32.51
CA LEU A 283 5.46 4.25 33.63
C LEU A 283 4.16 3.62 34.17
N VAL A 284 3.27 3.18 33.27
CA VAL A 284 2.04 2.47 33.66
C VAL A 284 2.37 1.19 34.42
N ALA A 285 3.29 0.38 33.91
CA ALA A 285 3.67 -0.87 34.58
C ALA A 285 4.28 -0.63 35.97
N ARG A 286 5.10 0.41 36.12
CA ARG A 286 5.71 0.79 37.41
C ARG A 286 4.65 1.16 38.45
N PHE A 287 3.67 1.97 38.05
CA PHE A 287 2.54 2.31 38.90
C PHE A 287 1.73 1.07 39.30
N LEU A 288 1.40 0.20 38.33
CA LEU A 288 0.63 -1.02 38.60
C LEU A 288 1.37 -1.98 39.55
N LYS A 289 2.69 -2.09 39.41
CA LYS A 289 3.55 -2.85 40.33
C LYS A 289 3.51 -2.28 41.75
N ALA A 290 3.62 -0.96 41.88
CA ALA A 290 3.55 -0.29 43.18
C ALA A 290 2.16 -0.47 43.82
N TYR A 291 1.09 -0.43 43.02
CA TYR A 291 -0.27 -0.70 43.48
C TYR A 291 -0.45 -2.14 43.97
N ASP A 292 0.01 -3.13 43.19
CA ASP A 292 -0.07 -4.54 43.56
C ASP A 292 0.75 -4.87 44.82
N ASN A 293 1.89 -4.18 44.99
CA ASN A 293 2.74 -4.31 46.18
C ASN A 293 2.29 -3.47 47.38
N GLN A 294 1.19 -2.71 47.25
CA GLN A 294 0.67 -1.78 48.27
C GLN A 294 1.63 -0.65 48.68
N THR A 295 2.70 -0.42 47.94
CA THR A 295 3.68 0.63 48.26
C THR A 295 3.18 2.05 47.91
N ILE A 296 2.02 2.16 47.26
CA ILE A 296 1.35 3.46 47.01
C ILE A 296 0.71 4.00 48.29
N ASP A 297 0.18 3.11 49.14
CA ASP A 297 -0.52 3.51 50.36
C ASP A 297 0.47 4.04 51.41
N ASP A 298 1.68 3.49 51.46
CA ASP A 298 2.74 3.95 52.37
C ASP A 298 3.15 5.41 52.13
N VAL A 299 3.17 5.86 50.87
CA VAL A 299 3.55 7.23 50.50
C VAL A 299 2.47 8.27 50.88
N LEU A 300 1.21 7.86 51.00
CA LEU A 300 0.13 8.75 51.43
C LEU A 300 0.06 8.91 52.96
N THR A 301 0.69 8.01 53.72
CA THR A 301 0.64 7.99 55.19
C THR A 301 1.84 8.64 55.88
N GLU A 302 2.97 8.89 55.20
CA GLU A 302 4.17 9.45 55.86
C GLU A 302 4.24 11.00 55.91
N ASN A 303 3.35 11.73 55.23
CA ASN A 303 3.38 13.21 55.20
C ASN A 303 2.25 13.85 56.01
N SER A 304 2.25 13.67 57.33
CA SER A 304 1.32 14.40 58.21
C SER A 304 1.88 15.66 58.86
N ASP A 305 3.14 16.06 58.66
CA ASP A 305 3.68 17.24 59.38
C ASP A 305 4.68 18.16 58.63
N ASP A 306 5.04 17.94 57.36
CA ASP A 306 5.92 18.89 56.64
C ASP A 306 5.25 19.47 55.37
N GLU A 307 4.74 20.69 55.52
CA GLU A 307 4.37 21.60 54.43
C GLU A 307 5.65 22.11 53.73
N ASP A 308 6.17 21.43 52.69
CA ASP A 308 6.77 22.16 51.54
C ASP A 308 7.24 21.34 50.33
N ASP A 309 7.34 20.00 50.36
CA ASP A 309 7.84 19.30 49.17
C ASP A 309 6.70 18.77 48.29
N ASN A 310 6.57 19.40 47.11
CA ASN A 310 5.92 18.79 45.94
C ASN A 310 6.77 17.57 45.49
N GLU A 311 6.90 16.56 46.34
CA GLU A 311 7.59 15.32 46.01
C GLU A 311 6.71 14.52 45.05
N PHE A 312 7.06 14.59 43.76
CA PHE A 312 6.46 13.73 42.75
C PHE A 312 6.69 12.27 43.13
N LEU A 313 5.65 11.45 43.02
CA LEU A 313 5.74 10.01 43.26
C LEU A 313 6.80 9.39 42.34
N HIS A 314 7.88 8.87 42.94
CA HIS A 314 8.93 8.19 42.21
C HIS A 314 8.75 6.67 42.29
N PHE A 315 8.51 6.02 41.14
CA PHE A 315 8.39 4.56 41.04
C PHE A 315 9.69 3.94 40.54
N ASP A 316 10.11 2.82 41.17
CA ASP A 316 11.27 2.04 40.76
C ASP A 316 11.21 1.67 39.27
N SER A 317 12.35 1.79 38.57
CA SER A 317 12.42 1.50 37.15
C SER A 317 12.17 0.03 36.83
N LEU A 318 11.49 -0.24 35.72
CA LEU A 318 11.23 -1.60 35.24
C LEU A 318 11.97 -1.82 33.92
N THR A 319 13.02 -2.61 33.95
CA THR A 319 13.86 -2.88 32.76
C THR A 319 13.44 -4.12 31.99
N ASP A 320 12.69 -5.05 32.60
CA ASP A 320 12.17 -6.22 31.92
C ASP A 320 10.83 -5.91 31.22
N HIS A 321 10.84 -5.89 29.89
CA HIS A 321 9.64 -5.68 29.09
C HIS A 321 8.57 -6.77 29.29
N ASN A 322 8.95 -8.00 29.63
CA ASN A 322 7.98 -9.05 29.91
C ASN A 322 7.29 -8.84 31.24
N GLU A 323 8.04 -8.42 32.26
CA GLU A 323 7.48 -7.99 33.55
C GLU A 323 6.51 -6.82 33.35
N CYS A 324 6.88 -5.79 32.57
CA CYS A 324 5.99 -4.67 32.26
C CYS A 324 4.66 -5.14 31.62
N ARG A 325 4.75 -6.04 30.63
CA ARG A 325 3.55 -6.59 29.97
C ARG A 325 2.68 -7.37 30.95
N GLN A 326 3.29 -8.12 31.87
CA GLN A 326 2.54 -8.93 32.82
C GLN A 326 1.68 -8.05 33.74
N TYR A 327 2.21 -6.96 34.31
CA TYR A 327 1.41 -6.05 35.13
C TYR A 327 0.27 -5.40 34.35
N ILE A 328 0.54 -4.95 33.11
CA ILE A 328 -0.49 -4.35 32.26
C ILE A 328 -1.59 -5.37 31.94
N TYR A 329 -1.21 -6.60 31.55
CA TYR A 329 -2.16 -7.65 31.21
C TYR A 329 -2.97 -8.10 32.41
N ASN A 330 -2.34 -8.31 33.56
CA ASN A 330 -3.05 -8.63 34.81
C ASN A 330 -4.08 -7.55 35.16
N CYS A 331 -3.72 -6.27 35.03
CA CYS A 331 -4.64 -5.17 35.28
C CYS A 331 -5.85 -5.20 34.32
N ILE A 332 -5.61 -5.41 33.01
CA ILE A 332 -6.70 -5.55 32.04
C ILE A 332 -7.57 -6.76 32.36
N GLU A 333 -6.98 -7.90 32.72
CA GLU A 333 -7.74 -9.11 33.06
C GLU A 333 -8.60 -8.95 34.31
N ASN A 334 -8.08 -8.27 35.33
CA ASN A 334 -8.77 -8.11 36.61
C ASN A 334 -9.83 -7.00 36.59
N TYR A 335 -9.58 -5.90 35.87
CA TYR A 335 -10.37 -4.68 35.97
C TYR A 335 -11.09 -4.27 34.68
N ALA A 336 -10.79 -4.92 33.56
CA ALA A 336 -11.35 -4.59 32.24
C ALA A 336 -11.60 -5.84 31.38
N SER A 337 -11.97 -6.95 32.02
CA SER A 337 -12.14 -8.26 31.39
C SER A 337 -13.15 -8.29 30.24
N GLU A 338 -14.11 -7.36 30.27
CA GLU A 338 -15.18 -7.18 29.29
C GLU A 338 -14.71 -6.45 28.02
N LEU A 339 -13.54 -5.83 28.03
CA LEU A 339 -13.01 -5.11 26.88
C LEU A 339 -12.46 -6.08 25.82
N PRO A 340 -12.59 -5.76 24.52
CA PRO A 340 -12.01 -6.60 23.48
C PRO A 340 -10.48 -6.65 23.60
N ARG A 341 -9.92 -7.87 23.65
CA ARG A 341 -8.47 -8.10 23.71
C ARG A 341 -7.82 -7.94 22.33
N ASN A 342 -7.78 -6.71 21.83
CA ASN A 342 -6.98 -6.37 20.66
C ASN A 342 -6.01 -5.23 20.99
N LYS A 343 -4.98 -5.08 20.17
CA LYS A 343 -3.89 -4.12 20.41
C LYS A 343 -4.33 -2.66 20.39
N ILE A 344 -5.44 -2.34 19.71
CA ILE A 344 -6.01 -0.99 19.75
C ILE A 344 -6.55 -0.69 21.16
N PHE A 345 -7.34 -1.61 21.73
CA PHE A 345 -7.86 -1.42 23.09
C PHE A 345 -6.75 -1.48 24.14
N GLU A 346 -5.76 -2.38 24.00
CA GLU A 346 -4.58 -2.40 24.88
C GLU A 346 -3.89 -1.03 24.88
N LEU A 347 -3.58 -0.46 23.71
CA LEU A 347 -2.96 0.87 23.60
C LEU A 347 -3.85 1.99 24.16
N SER A 348 -5.15 1.95 23.90
CA SER A 348 -6.09 2.94 24.44
C SER A 348 -6.20 2.88 25.96
N PHE A 349 -6.20 1.67 26.54
CA PHE A 349 -6.22 1.45 27.98
C PHE A 349 -4.94 1.96 28.65
N ILE A 350 -3.77 1.61 28.09
CA ILE A 350 -2.48 2.10 28.55
C ILE A 350 -2.44 3.64 28.52
N LYS A 351 -2.87 4.26 27.41
CA LYS A 351 -2.92 5.73 27.30
C LYS A 351 -3.87 6.38 28.30
N PHE A 352 -4.98 5.72 28.62
CA PHE A 352 -5.90 6.19 29.65
C PHE A 352 -5.21 6.19 31.03
N LEU A 353 -4.57 5.09 31.41
CA LEU A 353 -3.83 4.98 32.68
C LEU A 353 -2.66 5.96 32.72
N TYR A 354 -1.84 6.01 31.67
CA TYR A 354 -0.70 6.91 31.57
C TYR A 354 -1.10 8.37 31.83
N ARG A 355 -2.18 8.86 31.22
CA ARG A 355 -2.68 10.23 31.44
C ARG A 355 -3.08 10.49 32.89
N ARG A 356 -3.59 9.49 33.60
CA ARG A 356 -3.98 9.59 35.01
C ARG A 356 -2.76 9.54 35.91
N ILE A 357 -1.83 8.64 35.65
CA ILE A 357 -0.60 8.48 36.43
C ILE A 357 0.30 9.70 36.28
N ARG A 358 0.46 10.20 35.05
CA ARG A 358 1.28 11.38 34.77
C ARG A 358 0.87 12.59 35.62
N PHE A 359 -0.43 12.77 35.85
CA PHE A 359 -0.92 13.84 36.73
C PHE A 359 -0.31 13.78 38.15
N PHE A 360 0.00 12.58 38.65
CA PHE A 360 0.60 12.38 39.97
C PHE A 360 2.14 12.40 39.97
N THR A 361 2.78 12.24 38.81
CA THR A 361 4.24 12.17 38.68
C THR A 361 4.88 13.43 38.08
N GLY A 362 4.08 14.43 37.67
CA GLY A 362 4.54 15.67 37.02
C GLY A 362 4.73 15.55 35.51
#